data_AF-I3L120-F1
#
_entry.id   AF-I3L120-F1
#
_cell.length_a   1.000
_cell.length_b   1.000
_cell.length_c   1.000
_cell.angle_alpha   90.00
_cell.angle_beta   90.00
_cell.angle_gamma   90.00
#
_symmetry.space_group_name_H-M   'P 1'
#
loop_
_entity.id
_entity.type
_entity.pdbx_description
1 polymer ?
#
loop_
_entity_poly.entity_id
_entity_poly.type
_entity_poly.pdbx_seq_one_letter_code
_entity_poly.pdbx_strand_id
1 'polypeptide(L)'
;AQQASEKIDRFRAHAASVFLTLLHFDSPPIPHVPHRGELEKLFPRSDVASVNWSAPSQAFPRITQLLGLPTYRYHVLLGLVVSLGGLTESTIRHSTQSLFEYMKGIQSDPQALGSFSGTLLQIFEDNLLNESHPFAVKLLALCKKEIKNSKDIQKLLSGIAVFCEMVQFPGDVRRQALLQLCLLLCHRFPLIRKTTASQVYETLLTYSDVVGADVLDEVVTVLSDTAWDAELAVVREQRNRLCDLLGVPRPQLVPQPGAC
;
A
#
# COMPACT_ATOMS: atom_id res chain seq x y z
N ALA A 1 -14.05 16.95 2.29
CA ALA A 1 -14.98 15.99 1.67
C ALA A 1 -14.56 14.53 1.86
N GLN A 2 -13.27 14.15 1.77
CA GLN A 2 -12.82 12.74 1.93
C GLN A 2 -13.41 11.99 3.13
N GLN A 3 -13.37 12.59 4.32
CA GLN A 3 -13.88 11.96 5.54
C GLN A 3 -15.41 11.79 5.52
N ALA A 4 -16.13 12.58 4.75
CA ALA A 4 -17.56 12.37 4.51
C ALA A 4 -17.81 11.16 3.58
N SER A 5 -16.81 10.69 2.84
CA SER A 5 -16.90 9.49 2.00
C SER A 5 -16.35 8.23 2.65
N GLU A 6 -16.02 8.24 3.95
CA GLU A 6 -15.28 7.16 4.62
C GLU A 6 -16.17 6.03 5.18
N LYS A 7 -15.58 4.84 5.36
CA LYS A 7 -16.17 3.57 5.79
C LYS A 7 -16.69 3.54 7.23
N ILE A 8 -16.25 4.47 8.08
CA ILE A 8 -16.66 4.54 9.49
C ILE A 8 -17.82 5.53 9.64
N ASP A 9 -19.00 5.01 9.95
CA ASP A 9 -20.27 5.75 9.98
C ASP A 9 -20.22 7.03 10.83
N ARG A 10 -19.61 6.97 12.02
CA ARG A 10 -19.51 8.13 12.92
C ARG A 10 -18.62 9.24 12.34
N PHE A 11 -17.51 8.87 11.71
CA PHE A 11 -16.60 9.85 11.08
C PHE A 11 -17.26 10.49 9.86
N ARG A 12 -17.94 9.69 9.05
CA ARG A 12 -18.72 10.18 7.92
C ARG A 12 -19.79 11.18 8.36
N ALA A 13 -20.61 10.82 9.35
CA ALA A 13 -21.67 11.68 9.85
C ALA A 13 -21.13 13.01 10.39
N HIS A 14 -20.06 12.95 11.19
CA HIS A 14 -19.45 14.15 11.75
C HIS A 14 -18.81 15.03 10.66
N ALA A 15 -18.07 14.44 9.72
CA ALA A 15 -17.45 15.17 8.62
C ALA A 15 -18.50 15.83 7.70
N ALA A 16 -19.61 15.15 7.42
CA ALA A 16 -20.73 15.72 6.67
C ALA A 16 -21.38 16.89 7.42
N SER A 17 -21.61 16.75 8.73
CA SER A 17 -22.14 17.83 9.57
C SER A 17 -21.24 19.07 9.56
N VAL A 18 -19.92 18.90 9.73
CA VAL A 18 -18.95 20.01 9.65
C VAL A 18 -18.97 20.63 8.25
N PHE A 19 -18.92 19.82 7.20
CA PHE A 19 -18.95 20.31 5.82
C PHE A 19 -20.18 21.17 5.53
N LEU A 20 -21.37 20.70 5.91
CA LEU A 20 -22.63 21.41 5.70
C LEU A 20 -22.74 22.66 6.59
N THR A 21 -22.22 22.60 7.82
CA THR A 21 -22.17 23.77 8.70
C THR A 21 -21.32 24.87 8.08
N LEU A 22 -20.16 24.54 7.50
CA LEU A 22 -19.30 25.51 6.82
C LEU A 22 -19.95 26.06 5.55
N LEU A 23 -20.63 25.21 4.77
CA LEU A 23 -21.36 25.63 3.58
C LEU A 23 -22.48 26.60 3.93
N HIS A 24 -23.25 26.31 4.98
CA HIS A 24 -24.49 27.01 5.34
C HIS A 24 -24.34 28.02 6.50
N PHE A 25 -23.11 28.44 6.79
CA PHE A 25 -22.85 29.49 7.77
C PHE A 25 -23.13 30.86 7.17
N ASP A 26 -23.94 31.71 7.84
CA ASP A 26 -24.43 33.00 7.29
C ASP A 26 -24.05 34.24 8.11
N SER A 27 -23.18 34.12 9.13
CA SER A 27 -22.96 35.23 10.08
C SER A 27 -21.50 35.46 10.46
N PRO A 28 -20.68 36.04 9.56
CA PRO A 28 -20.92 36.27 8.13
C PRO A 28 -20.65 35.00 7.30
N PRO A 29 -21.10 34.91 6.03
CA PRO A 29 -20.78 33.76 5.18
C PRO A 29 -19.27 33.49 5.09
N ILE A 30 -18.90 32.21 5.19
CA ILE A 30 -17.49 31.81 5.10
C ILE A 30 -16.98 32.12 3.69
N PRO A 31 -15.94 32.97 3.54
CA PRO A 31 -15.42 33.34 2.23
C PRO A 31 -14.64 32.17 1.60
N HIS A 32 -14.49 32.20 0.28
CA HIS A 32 -13.65 31.28 -0.49
C HIS A 32 -13.98 29.78 -0.36
N VAL A 33 -15.23 29.42 -0.07
CA VAL A 33 -15.69 28.02 -0.22
C VAL A 33 -15.67 27.66 -1.72
N PRO A 34 -14.84 26.70 -2.16
CA PRO A 34 -14.76 26.33 -3.57
C PRO A 34 -16.10 25.81 -4.09
N HIS A 35 -16.51 26.22 -5.29
CA HIS A 35 -17.77 25.78 -5.91
C HIS A 35 -19.02 25.99 -5.03
N ARG A 36 -19.06 27.05 -4.21
CA ARG A 36 -20.16 27.32 -3.26
C ARG A 36 -21.55 27.23 -3.92
N GLY A 37 -21.73 27.85 -5.09
CA GLY A 37 -23.03 27.87 -5.77
C GLY A 37 -23.48 26.48 -6.22
N GLU A 38 -22.56 25.65 -6.72
CA GLU A 38 -22.81 24.25 -7.08
C GLU A 38 -23.08 23.41 -5.83
N LEU A 39 -22.33 23.63 -4.74
CA LEU A 39 -22.53 22.94 -3.48
C LEU A 39 -23.89 23.25 -2.86
N GLU A 40 -24.34 24.49 -2.89
CA GLU A 40 -25.67 24.87 -2.38
C GLU A 40 -26.80 24.24 -3.22
N LYS A 41 -26.58 24.03 -4.52
CA LYS A 41 -27.51 23.27 -5.38
C LYS A 41 -27.50 21.77 -5.09
N LEU A 42 -26.32 21.19 -4.84
CA LEU A 42 -26.18 19.76 -4.52
C LEU A 42 -26.63 19.43 -3.09
N PHE A 43 -26.52 20.39 -2.17
CA PHE A 43 -26.83 20.25 -0.74
C PHE A 43 -27.73 21.38 -0.23
N PRO A 44 -28.97 21.54 -0.74
CA PRO A 44 -29.89 22.55 -0.22
C PRO A 44 -30.16 22.33 1.28
N ARG A 45 -30.29 23.42 2.06
CA ARG A 45 -30.49 23.34 3.53
C ARG A 45 -31.67 22.46 3.93
N SER A 46 -32.79 22.61 3.22
CA SER A 46 -34.00 21.82 3.43
C SER A 46 -33.74 20.33 3.29
N ASP A 47 -32.94 19.96 2.30
CA ASP A 47 -32.79 18.58 1.85
C ASP A 47 -31.78 17.82 2.71
N VAL A 48 -30.77 18.52 3.23
CA VAL A 48 -29.71 17.90 4.06
C VAL A 48 -30.04 17.85 5.55
N ALA A 49 -30.99 18.67 6.02
CA ALA A 49 -31.38 18.71 7.43
C ALA A 49 -32.03 17.41 7.92
N SER A 50 -32.70 16.67 7.04
CA SER A 50 -33.37 15.41 7.35
C SER A 50 -32.52 14.16 7.06
N VAL A 51 -31.31 14.33 6.51
CA VAL A 51 -30.45 13.22 6.11
C VAL A 51 -29.77 12.60 7.31
N ASN A 52 -29.92 11.29 7.47
CA ASN A 52 -29.11 10.53 8.40
C ASN A 52 -27.73 10.23 7.77
N TRP A 53 -26.77 11.12 8.00
CA TRP A 53 -25.40 10.97 7.47
C TRP A 53 -24.62 9.77 8.02
N SER A 54 -25.09 9.15 9.11
CA SER A 54 -24.52 7.89 9.59
C SER A 54 -25.00 6.68 8.77
N ALA A 55 -26.15 6.76 8.09
CA ALA A 55 -26.67 5.68 7.25
C ALA A 55 -26.01 5.70 5.85
N PRO A 56 -25.27 4.64 5.45
CA PRO A 56 -24.66 4.55 4.11
C PRO A 56 -25.65 4.82 2.97
N SER A 57 -26.86 4.27 3.06
CA SER A 57 -27.91 4.38 2.05
C SER A 57 -28.40 5.81 1.79
N GLN A 58 -28.26 6.72 2.75
CA GLN A 58 -28.68 8.11 2.59
C GLN A 58 -27.49 9.04 2.29
N ALA A 59 -26.33 8.72 2.85
CA ALA A 59 -25.13 9.53 2.74
C ALA A 59 -24.46 9.38 1.36
N PHE A 60 -24.15 8.15 0.93
CA PHE A 60 -23.35 7.91 -0.28
C PHE A 60 -23.97 8.50 -1.55
N PRO A 61 -25.29 8.38 -1.83
CA PRO A 61 -25.88 8.94 -3.04
C PRO A 61 -25.69 10.47 -3.19
N ARG A 62 -25.57 11.17 -2.06
CA ARG A 62 -25.36 12.63 -2.02
C ARG A 62 -23.88 12.98 -2.12
N ILE A 63 -23.03 12.26 -1.38
CA ILE A 63 -21.59 12.48 -1.38
C ILE A 63 -20.97 12.19 -2.76
N THR A 64 -21.46 11.18 -3.48
CA THR A 64 -20.94 10.88 -4.83
C THR A 64 -21.20 12.00 -5.83
N GLN A 65 -22.18 12.88 -5.62
CA GLN A 65 -22.40 14.04 -6.49
C GLN A 65 -21.21 15.01 -6.51
N LEU A 66 -20.42 15.04 -5.42
CA LEU A 66 -19.20 15.85 -5.35
C LEU A 66 -18.11 15.40 -6.34
N LEU A 67 -18.19 14.19 -6.89
CA LEU A 67 -17.28 13.73 -7.94
C LEU A 67 -17.37 14.59 -9.21
N GLY A 68 -18.51 15.26 -9.43
CA GLY A 68 -18.67 16.22 -10.51
C GLY A 68 -17.78 17.46 -10.38
N LEU A 69 -17.34 17.79 -9.15
CA LEU A 69 -16.59 19.00 -8.87
C LEU A 69 -15.08 18.71 -8.79
N PRO A 70 -14.24 19.27 -9.68
CA PRO A 70 -12.81 18.93 -9.76
C PRO A 70 -12.05 19.06 -8.43
N THR A 71 -12.32 20.11 -7.65
CA THR A 71 -11.64 20.37 -6.36
C THR A 71 -11.92 19.30 -5.30
N TYR A 72 -13.05 18.59 -5.42
CA TYR A 72 -13.47 17.58 -4.44
C TYR A 72 -13.23 16.16 -4.91
N ARG A 73 -13.17 15.94 -6.24
CA ARG A 73 -13.18 14.62 -6.88
C ARG A 73 -12.14 13.66 -6.32
N TYR A 74 -10.87 14.04 -6.28
CA TYR A 74 -9.78 13.17 -5.78
C TYR A 74 -10.07 12.66 -4.37
N HIS A 75 -10.33 13.59 -3.45
CA HIS A 75 -10.55 13.29 -2.03
C HIS A 75 -11.83 12.48 -1.79
N VAL A 76 -12.90 12.77 -2.54
CA VAL A 76 -14.16 12.01 -2.46
C VAL A 76 -13.97 10.60 -2.99
N LEU A 77 -13.33 10.46 -4.15
CA LEU A 77 -13.08 9.16 -4.78
C LEU A 77 -12.15 8.29 -3.93
N LEU A 78 -11.10 8.87 -3.33
CA LEU A 78 -10.22 8.18 -2.40
C LEU A 78 -10.98 7.61 -1.20
N GLY A 79 -11.86 8.41 -0.58
CA GLY A 79 -12.70 7.92 0.53
C GLY A 79 -13.70 6.82 0.09
N LEU A 80 -14.28 6.95 -1.12
CA LEU A 80 -15.16 5.92 -1.67
C LEU A 80 -14.41 4.61 -1.92
N VAL A 81 -13.22 4.65 -2.51
CA VAL A 81 -12.38 3.45 -2.75
C VAL A 81 -12.09 2.72 -1.44
N VAL A 82 -11.74 3.45 -0.38
CA VAL A 82 -11.56 2.86 0.97
C VAL A 82 -12.85 2.23 1.51
N SER A 83 -14.00 2.85 1.24
CA SER A 83 -15.33 2.33 1.65
C SER A 83 -15.80 1.09 0.88
N LEU A 84 -15.37 0.92 -0.37
CA LEU A 84 -15.65 -0.31 -1.15
C LEU A 84 -14.97 -1.54 -0.52
N GLY A 85 -13.84 -1.37 0.15
CA GLY A 85 -13.20 -2.36 1.01
C GLY A 85 -13.66 -2.30 2.48
N GLY A 86 -14.86 -1.76 2.72
CA GLY A 86 -15.37 -1.40 4.05
C GLY A 86 -15.58 -2.56 5.02
N LEU A 87 -15.88 -2.21 6.28
CA LEU A 87 -16.02 -3.16 7.38
C LEU A 87 -17.37 -3.88 7.43
N THR A 88 -18.41 -3.29 6.82
CA THR A 88 -19.79 -3.79 6.88
C THR A 88 -20.37 -3.95 5.49
N GLU A 89 -21.22 -4.96 5.32
CA GLU A 89 -21.91 -5.24 4.05
C GLU A 89 -22.72 -4.03 3.57
N SER A 90 -23.41 -3.32 4.48
CA SER A 90 -24.20 -2.14 4.14
C SER A 90 -23.34 -1.00 3.58
N THR A 91 -22.15 -0.77 4.17
CA THR A 91 -21.20 0.24 3.67
C THR A 91 -20.74 -0.10 2.28
N ILE A 92 -20.25 -1.34 2.08
CA ILE A 92 -19.78 -1.83 0.79
C ILE A 92 -20.89 -1.70 -0.26
N ARG A 93 -22.09 -2.19 0.06
CA ARG A 93 -23.23 -2.21 -0.86
C ARG A 93 -23.60 -0.81 -1.33
N HIS A 94 -23.80 0.13 -0.40
CA HIS A 94 -24.27 1.46 -0.76
C HIS A 94 -23.17 2.35 -1.35
N SER A 95 -21.91 2.22 -0.92
CA SER A 95 -20.80 2.94 -1.56
C SER A 95 -20.59 2.45 -3.00
N THR A 96 -20.68 1.14 -3.22
CA THR A 96 -20.59 0.51 -4.56
C THR A 96 -21.72 1.00 -5.44
N GLN A 97 -22.96 0.85 -4.97
CA GLN A 97 -24.14 1.24 -5.73
C GLN A 97 -24.11 2.72 -6.13
N SER A 98 -23.84 3.63 -5.20
CA SER A 98 -23.82 5.07 -5.50
C SER A 98 -22.68 5.47 -6.45
N LEU A 99 -21.54 4.79 -6.40
CA LEU A 99 -20.45 5.01 -7.36
C LEU A 99 -20.86 4.53 -8.75
N PHE A 100 -21.45 3.34 -8.88
CA PHE A 100 -21.95 2.83 -10.16
C PHE A 100 -23.05 3.72 -10.74
N GLU A 101 -23.98 4.19 -9.92
CA GLU A 101 -25.02 5.14 -10.34
C GLU A 101 -24.42 6.44 -10.86
N TYR A 102 -23.41 6.98 -10.18
CA TYR A 102 -22.68 8.16 -10.65
C TYR A 102 -21.98 7.90 -12.00
N MET A 103 -21.23 6.79 -12.11
CA MET A 103 -20.55 6.40 -13.36
C MET A 103 -21.53 6.24 -14.52
N LYS A 104 -22.69 5.62 -14.27
CA LYS A 104 -23.77 5.49 -15.25
C LYS A 104 -24.33 6.86 -15.66
N GLY A 105 -24.43 7.81 -14.72
CA GLY A 105 -24.88 9.17 -14.99
C GLY A 105 -23.95 9.95 -15.92
N ILE A 106 -22.63 9.71 -15.84
CA ILE A 106 -21.63 10.36 -16.71
C ILE A 106 -21.26 9.53 -17.95
N GLN A 107 -21.83 8.34 -18.14
CA GLN A 107 -21.34 7.36 -19.13
C GLN A 107 -21.36 7.87 -20.58
N SER A 108 -22.23 8.83 -20.89
CA SER A 108 -22.38 9.41 -22.23
C SER A 108 -21.58 10.72 -22.40
N ASP A 109 -20.82 11.13 -21.39
CA ASP A 109 -19.92 12.29 -21.41
C ASP A 109 -18.46 11.81 -21.34
N PRO A 110 -17.76 11.74 -22.50
CA PRO A 110 -16.37 11.28 -22.55
C PRO A 110 -15.40 12.14 -21.73
N GLN A 111 -15.66 13.45 -21.58
CA GLN A 111 -14.78 14.33 -20.80
C GLN A 111 -14.94 14.09 -19.30
N ALA A 112 -16.17 13.93 -18.83
CA ALA A 112 -16.44 13.59 -17.43
C ALA A 112 -15.89 12.22 -17.07
N LEU A 113 -16.09 11.21 -17.94
CA LEU A 113 -15.49 9.87 -17.78
C LEU A 113 -13.97 9.93 -17.77
N GLY A 114 -13.35 10.66 -18.71
CA GLY A 114 -11.89 10.82 -18.76
C GLY A 114 -11.34 11.45 -17.48
N SER A 115 -12.00 12.49 -16.97
CA SER A 115 -11.62 13.16 -15.72
C SER A 115 -11.76 12.25 -14.49
N PHE A 116 -12.84 11.47 -14.43
CA PHE A 116 -13.06 10.48 -13.37
C PHE A 116 -11.98 9.39 -13.40
N SER A 117 -11.77 8.77 -14.57
CA SER A 117 -10.80 7.69 -14.75
C SER A 117 -9.37 8.15 -14.49
N GLY A 118 -9.00 9.34 -14.95
CA GLY A 118 -7.68 9.93 -14.65
C GLY A 118 -7.47 10.14 -13.15
N THR A 119 -8.50 10.59 -12.43
CA THR A 119 -8.42 10.74 -10.97
C THR A 119 -8.30 9.38 -10.26
N LEU A 120 -9.00 8.34 -10.77
CA LEU A 120 -8.91 6.99 -10.23
C LEU A 120 -7.51 6.40 -10.44
N LEU A 121 -6.92 6.59 -11.63
CA LEU A 121 -5.55 6.20 -11.92
C LEU A 121 -4.55 6.92 -11.01
N GLN A 122 -4.71 8.23 -10.82
CA GLN A 122 -3.86 8.99 -9.90
C GLN A 122 -3.93 8.43 -8.46
N ILE A 123 -5.12 8.08 -7.97
CA ILE A 123 -5.28 7.44 -6.65
C ILE A 123 -4.51 6.11 -6.60
N PHE A 124 -4.61 5.29 -7.65
CA PHE A 124 -3.84 4.05 -7.72
C PHE A 124 -2.34 4.31 -7.74
N GLU A 125 -1.86 5.27 -8.52
CA GLU A 125 -0.44 5.65 -8.54
C GLU A 125 0.05 6.11 -7.17
N ASP A 126 -0.67 7.02 -6.51
CA ASP A 126 -0.31 7.57 -5.20
C ASP A 126 -0.27 6.48 -4.09
N ASN A 127 -1.05 5.41 -4.23
CA ASN A 127 -1.21 4.35 -3.22
C ASN A 127 -0.51 3.02 -3.56
N LEU A 128 -0.22 2.72 -4.82
CA LEU A 128 0.50 1.51 -5.27
C LEU A 128 2.00 1.77 -5.49
N LEU A 129 2.40 3.00 -5.88
CA LEU A 129 3.79 3.32 -6.25
C LEU A 129 4.59 3.98 -5.13
N ASN A 130 4.08 3.97 -3.90
CA ASN A 130 4.82 4.53 -2.78
C ASN A 130 5.93 3.56 -2.36
N GLU A 131 7.14 3.75 -2.90
CA GLU A 131 8.40 3.07 -2.55
C GLU A 131 8.68 3.03 -1.02
N SER A 132 7.97 3.87 -0.25
CA SER A 132 8.06 3.98 1.20
C SER A 132 6.69 3.91 1.88
N HIS A 133 5.76 3.09 1.39
CA HIS A 133 4.44 2.95 2.02
C HIS A 133 4.60 2.65 3.53
N PRO A 134 4.08 3.47 4.46
CA PRO A 134 4.39 3.39 5.88
C PRO A 134 4.11 2.01 6.51
N PHE A 135 3.11 1.31 6.00
CA PHE A 135 2.81 -0.05 6.43
C PHE A 135 3.94 -1.04 6.07
N ALA A 136 4.44 -1.02 4.84
CA ALA A 136 5.48 -1.94 4.38
C ALA A 136 6.81 -1.67 5.13
N VAL A 137 7.16 -0.39 5.30
CA VAL A 137 8.33 0.02 6.11
C VAL A 137 8.20 -0.45 7.56
N LYS A 138 7.03 -0.25 8.18
CA LYS A 138 6.78 -0.68 9.57
C LYS A 138 6.78 -2.20 9.72
N LEU A 139 6.17 -2.93 8.77
CA LEU A 139 6.13 -4.39 8.77
C LEU A 139 7.55 -4.95 8.62
N LEU A 140 8.33 -4.46 7.67
CA LEU A 140 9.73 -4.81 7.48
C LEU A 140 10.54 -4.59 8.78
N ALA A 141 10.37 -3.43 9.43
CA ALA A 141 11.07 -3.13 10.68
C ALA A 141 10.70 -4.10 11.82
N LEU A 142 9.41 -4.46 11.94
CA LEU A 142 8.93 -5.43 12.92
C LEU A 142 9.46 -6.84 12.63
N CYS A 143 9.40 -7.31 11.38
CA CYS A 143 9.94 -8.60 10.95
C CYS A 143 11.44 -8.71 11.22
N LYS A 144 12.22 -7.66 10.86
CA LYS A 144 13.66 -7.57 11.17
C LYS A 144 13.93 -7.68 12.65
N LYS A 145 13.17 -6.96 13.49
CA LYS A 145 13.30 -7.01 14.94
C LYS A 145 12.99 -8.40 15.49
N GLU A 146 11.95 -9.03 14.95
CA GLU A 146 11.43 -10.31 15.41
C GLU A 146 12.44 -11.45 15.14
N ILE A 147 13.05 -11.49 13.96
CA ILE A 147 14.02 -12.54 13.60
C ILE A 147 15.45 -12.26 14.08
N LYS A 148 15.75 -11.05 14.55
CA LYS A 148 17.10 -10.64 14.95
C LYS A 148 17.67 -11.58 16.02
N ASN A 149 18.79 -12.23 15.70
CA ASN A 149 19.48 -13.20 16.57
C ASN A 149 18.62 -14.40 17.01
N SER A 150 17.48 -14.65 16.34
CA SER A 150 16.62 -15.79 16.65
C SER A 150 17.35 -17.10 16.34
N LYS A 151 17.10 -18.11 17.18
CA LYS A 151 17.47 -19.51 16.94
C LYS A 151 16.24 -20.40 16.71
N ASP A 152 15.04 -19.82 16.77
CA ASP A 152 13.80 -20.53 16.46
C ASP A 152 13.70 -20.73 14.95
N ILE A 153 13.77 -21.99 14.52
CA ILE A 153 13.77 -22.37 13.11
C ILE A 153 12.45 -21.96 12.44
N GLN A 154 11.30 -22.20 13.07
CA GLN A 154 10.00 -21.91 12.46
C GLN A 154 9.82 -20.42 12.27
N LYS A 155 10.19 -19.64 13.28
CA LYS A 155 10.19 -18.18 13.20
C LYS A 155 11.06 -17.64 12.06
N LEU A 156 12.24 -18.22 11.87
CA LEU A 156 13.14 -17.86 10.77
C LEU A 156 12.55 -18.23 9.41
N LEU A 157 11.96 -19.43 9.29
CA LEU A 157 11.29 -19.88 8.06
C LEU A 157 10.11 -18.98 7.69
N SER A 158 9.26 -18.61 8.65
CA SER A 158 8.19 -17.63 8.43
C SER A 158 8.74 -16.26 8.04
N GLY A 159 9.86 -15.85 8.65
CA GLY A 159 10.56 -14.62 8.29
C GLY A 159 11.04 -14.61 6.84
N ILE A 160 11.63 -15.71 6.35
CA ILE A 160 12.07 -15.84 4.94
C ILE A 160 10.88 -15.59 4.01
N ALA A 161 9.76 -16.30 4.22
CA ALA A 161 8.57 -16.15 3.38
C ALA A 161 8.07 -14.70 3.33
N VAL A 162 8.00 -14.03 4.49
CA VAL A 162 7.59 -12.63 4.54
C VAL A 162 8.56 -11.70 3.81
N PHE A 163 9.87 -11.89 3.94
CA PHE A 163 10.85 -11.07 3.21
C PHE A 163 10.81 -11.33 1.71
N CYS A 164 10.61 -12.58 1.28
CA CYS A 164 10.39 -12.93 -0.13
C CYS A 164 9.20 -12.17 -0.71
N GLU A 165 8.06 -12.17 -0.02
CA GLU A 165 6.90 -11.38 -0.45
C GLU A 165 7.16 -9.88 -0.47
N MET A 166 8.03 -9.36 0.41
CA MET A 166 8.37 -7.94 0.44
C MET A 166 9.22 -7.48 -0.74
N VAL A 167 9.87 -8.39 -1.48
CA VAL A 167 10.72 -8.04 -2.63
C VAL A 167 9.92 -7.34 -3.73
N GLN A 168 8.63 -7.64 -3.87
CA GLN A 168 7.77 -6.99 -4.88
C GLN A 168 7.67 -5.47 -4.67
N PHE A 169 7.77 -4.97 -3.43
CA PHE A 169 7.61 -3.54 -3.12
C PHE A 169 8.88 -2.73 -3.44
N PRO A 170 8.86 -1.82 -4.44
CA PRO A 170 10.04 -1.11 -4.90
C PRO A 170 10.69 -0.21 -3.83
N GLY A 171 11.89 0.30 -4.14
CA GLY A 171 12.62 1.22 -3.27
C GLY A 171 13.29 0.55 -2.06
N ASP A 172 13.23 1.21 -0.91
CA ASP A 172 13.96 0.80 0.29
C ASP A 172 13.42 -0.49 0.91
N VAL A 173 12.13 -0.78 0.76
CA VAL A 173 11.54 -2.03 1.27
C VAL A 173 12.18 -3.24 0.59
N ARG A 174 12.18 -3.28 -0.75
CA ARG A 174 12.87 -4.32 -1.54
C ARG A 174 14.35 -4.42 -1.20
N ARG A 175 15.09 -3.30 -1.20
CA ARG A 175 16.53 -3.31 -0.87
C ARG A 175 16.81 -3.93 0.50
N GLN A 176 16.02 -3.55 1.51
CA GLN A 176 16.20 -4.06 2.86
C GLN A 176 15.73 -5.51 3.02
N ALA A 177 14.66 -5.93 2.34
CA ALA A 177 14.21 -7.32 2.32
C ALA A 177 15.25 -8.24 1.68
N LEU A 178 15.76 -7.88 0.50
CA LEU A 178 16.86 -8.58 -0.17
C LEU A 178 18.11 -8.65 0.70
N LEU A 179 18.45 -7.58 1.41
CA LEU A 179 19.56 -7.59 2.37
C LEU A 179 19.33 -8.55 3.53
N GLN A 180 18.11 -8.64 4.08
CA GLN A 180 17.79 -9.63 5.11
C GLN A 180 17.89 -11.07 4.59
N LEU A 181 17.41 -11.34 3.38
CA LEU A 181 17.54 -12.63 2.73
C LEU A 181 19.03 -12.98 2.53
N CYS A 182 19.86 -12.03 2.09
CA CYS A 182 21.31 -12.20 1.98
C CYS A 182 22.01 -12.47 3.33
N LEU A 183 21.47 -11.98 4.45
CA LEU A 183 21.96 -12.34 5.79
C LEU A 183 21.58 -13.79 6.14
N LEU A 184 20.35 -14.20 5.82
CA LEU A 184 19.82 -15.55 6.09
C LEU A 184 20.49 -16.64 5.24
N LEU A 185 20.95 -16.30 4.02
CA LEU A 185 21.81 -17.17 3.20
C LEU A 185 23.12 -17.56 3.89
N CYS A 186 23.59 -16.78 4.88
CA CYS A 186 24.77 -17.07 5.69
C CYS A 186 24.43 -17.45 7.14
N HIS A 187 23.19 -17.87 7.42
CA HIS A 187 22.77 -18.23 8.77
C HIS A 187 23.53 -19.46 9.30
N ARG A 188 23.69 -19.56 10.62
CA ARG A 188 24.40 -20.68 11.26
C ARG A 188 23.76 -22.06 11.03
N PHE A 189 22.47 -22.09 10.67
CA PHE A 189 21.74 -23.33 10.42
C PHE A 189 21.65 -23.60 8.91
N PRO A 190 22.22 -24.70 8.41
CA PRO A 190 22.19 -25.05 6.99
C PRO A 190 20.78 -25.12 6.39
N LEU A 191 19.78 -25.57 7.17
CA LEU A 191 18.38 -25.59 6.76
C LEU A 191 17.88 -24.20 6.36
N ILE A 192 18.16 -23.19 7.18
CA ILE A 192 17.76 -21.80 6.91
C ILE A 192 18.42 -21.29 5.63
N ARG A 193 19.71 -21.61 5.41
CA ARG A 193 20.43 -21.20 4.20
C ARG A 193 19.81 -21.80 2.94
N LYS A 194 19.58 -23.12 2.93
CA LYS A 194 18.97 -23.83 1.79
C LYS A 194 17.56 -23.32 1.49
N THR A 195 16.72 -23.20 2.52
CA THR A 195 15.35 -22.71 2.32
C THR A 195 15.34 -21.26 1.83
N THR A 196 16.24 -20.41 2.33
CA THR A 196 16.36 -19.03 1.83
C THR A 196 16.73 -19.04 0.34
N ALA A 197 17.72 -19.83 -0.06
CA ALA A 197 18.13 -19.90 -1.47
C ALA A 197 17.00 -20.34 -2.40
N SER A 198 16.30 -21.42 -2.05
CA SER A 198 15.17 -21.92 -2.83
C SER A 198 14.04 -20.90 -2.95
N GLN A 199 13.64 -20.26 -1.84
CA GLN A 199 12.56 -19.27 -1.89
C GLN A 199 12.97 -17.99 -2.63
N VAL A 200 14.22 -17.53 -2.49
CA VAL A 200 14.71 -16.36 -3.24
C VAL A 200 14.75 -16.66 -4.74
N TYR A 201 15.16 -17.87 -5.13
CA TYR A 201 15.12 -18.32 -6.52
C TYR A 201 13.69 -18.21 -7.09
N GLU A 202 12.70 -18.80 -6.40
CA GLU A 202 11.29 -18.74 -6.82
C GLU A 202 10.75 -17.30 -6.84
N THR A 203 11.11 -16.49 -5.85
CA THR A 203 10.72 -15.09 -5.72
C THR A 203 11.19 -14.26 -6.90
N LEU A 204 12.45 -14.41 -7.31
CA LEU A 204 13.04 -13.63 -8.42
C LEU A 204 12.55 -14.09 -9.80
N LEU A 205 12.16 -15.36 -9.95
CA LEU A 205 11.48 -15.81 -11.15
C LEU A 205 10.04 -15.29 -11.23
N THR A 206 9.36 -15.17 -10.09
CA THR A 206 7.99 -14.65 -10.01
C THR A 206 7.95 -13.13 -10.24
N TYR A 207 8.89 -12.40 -9.64
CA TYR A 207 9.03 -10.95 -9.74
C TYR A 207 10.26 -10.60 -10.58
N SER A 208 10.24 -10.96 -11.87
CA SER A 208 11.41 -10.84 -12.76
C SER A 208 11.79 -9.40 -13.11
N ASP A 209 10.93 -8.42 -12.85
CA ASP A 209 11.17 -6.99 -12.97
C ASP A 209 12.04 -6.42 -11.83
N VAL A 210 12.39 -7.24 -10.83
CA VAL A 210 13.21 -6.83 -9.67
C VAL A 210 14.66 -6.52 -10.06
N VAL A 211 15.19 -7.19 -11.08
CA VAL A 211 16.55 -7.02 -11.61
C VAL A 211 16.54 -7.02 -13.15
N GLY A 212 17.61 -6.54 -13.78
CA GLY A 212 17.77 -6.65 -15.23
C GLY A 212 17.81 -8.11 -15.69
N ALA A 213 17.31 -8.40 -16.89
CA ALA A 213 17.22 -9.78 -17.40
C ALA A 213 18.60 -10.48 -17.49
N ASP A 214 19.64 -9.74 -17.85
CA ASP A 214 21.04 -10.17 -17.87
C ASP A 214 21.56 -10.52 -16.47
N VAL A 215 21.16 -9.75 -15.46
CA VAL A 215 21.51 -9.98 -14.06
C VAL A 215 20.72 -11.15 -13.47
N LEU A 216 19.46 -11.32 -13.87
CA LEU A 216 18.58 -12.38 -13.36
C LEU A 216 19.16 -13.77 -13.61
N ASP A 217 19.63 -14.03 -14.84
CA ASP A 217 20.22 -15.32 -15.21
C ASP A 217 21.43 -15.66 -14.31
N GLU A 218 22.29 -14.66 -14.04
CA GLU A 218 23.45 -14.85 -13.18
C GLU A 218 23.04 -15.10 -11.72
N VAL A 219 22.06 -14.34 -11.20
CA VAL A 219 21.56 -14.50 -9.83
C VAL A 219 20.94 -15.88 -9.62
N VAL A 220 20.08 -16.31 -10.54
CA VAL A 220 19.42 -17.62 -10.55
C VAL A 220 20.46 -18.74 -10.57
N THR A 221 21.50 -18.62 -11.42
CA THR A 221 22.63 -19.56 -11.48
C THR A 221 23.37 -19.65 -10.13
N VAL A 222 23.69 -18.51 -9.51
CA VAL A 222 24.37 -18.52 -8.21
C VAL A 222 23.51 -19.17 -7.13
N LEU A 223 22.19 -18.93 -7.13
CA LEU A 223 21.26 -19.52 -6.17
C LEU A 223 21.12 -21.04 -6.36
N SER A 224 21.09 -21.55 -7.59
CA SER A 224 20.93 -22.97 -7.89
C SER A 224 22.21 -23.78 -7.69
N ASP A 225 23.36 -23.24 -8.11
CA ASP A 225 24.61 -24.02 -8.20
C ASP A 225 25.42 -23.99 -6.90
N THR A 226 25.12 -23.05 -6.00
CA THR A 226 25.80 -22.95 -4.71
C THR A 226 25.31 -24.03 -3.75
N ALA A 227 26.22 -24.82 -3.20
CA ALA A 227 25.94 -25.71 -2.07
C ALA A 227 25.72 -24.92 -0.78
N TRP A 228 24.49 -24.46 -0.53
CA TRP A 228 24.17 -23.59 0.61
C TRP A 228 24.32 -24.23 2.00
N ASP A 229 24.54 -25.53 2.10
CA ASP A 229 24.90 -26.22 3.34
C ASP A 229 26.41 -26.37 3.57
N ALA A 230 27.25 -25.90 2.65
CA ALA A 230 28.70 -25.86 2.79
C ALA A 230 29.20 -24.92 3.92
N GLU A 231 30.53 -24.90 4.09
CA GLU A 231 31.24 -24.04 5.03
C GLU A 231 30.91 -22.56 4.83
N LEU A 232 30.77 -21.81 5.94
CA LEU A 232 30.37 -20.40 5.89
C LEU A 232 31.34 -19.51 5.12
N ALA A 233 32.62 -19.88 5.04
CA ALA A 233 33.60 -19.16 4.23
C ALA A 233 33.21 -19.18 2.74
N VAL A 234 32.88 -20.36 2.20
CA VAL A 234 32.46 -20.55 0.80
C VAL A 234 31.14 -19.85 0.53
N VAL A 235 30.16 -20.05 1.43
CA VAL A 235 28.82 -19.46 1.29
C VAL A 235 28.86 -17.93 1.31
N ARG A 236 29.76 -17.32 2.09
CA ARG A 236 29.92 -15.86 2.16
C ARG A 236 30.41 -15.25 0.86
N GLU A 237 31.27 -15.93 0.12
CA GLU A 237 31.76 -15.47 -1.19
C GLU A 237 30.60 -15.39 -2.19
N GLN A 238 29.80 -16.45 -2.29
CA GLN A 238 28.63 -16.50 -3.17
C GLN A 238 27.57 -15.48 -2.76
N ARG A 239 27.31 -15.34 -1.45
CA ARG A 239 26.42 -14.30 -0.93
C ARG A 239 26.90 -12.90 -1.30
N ASN A 240 28.21 -12.62 -1.19
CA ASN A 240 28.73 -11.30 -1.54
C ASN A 240 28.54 -10.98 -3.04
N ARG A 241 28.75 -11.98 -3.91
CA ARG A 241 28.42 -11.87 -5.34
C ARG A 241 26.94 -11.58 -5.55
N LEU A 242 26.04 -12.29 -4.87
CA LEU A 242 24.60 -12.00 -4.90
C LEU A 242 24.28 -10.57 -4.44
N CYS A 243 24.94 -10.07 -3.39
CA CYS A 243 24.75 -8.69 -2.95
C CYS A 243 25.12 -7.68 -4.04
N ASP A 244 26.22 -7.91 -4.76
CA ASP A 244 26.64 -7.04 -5.86
C ASP A 244 25.63 -7.04 -7.01
N LEU A 245 25.19 -8.23 -7.43
CA LEU A 245 24.20 -8.41 -8.50
C LEU A 245 22.85 -7.77 -8.14
N LEU A 246 22.42 -7.91 -6.89
CA LEU A 246 21.15 -7.38 -6.39
C LEU A 246 21.23 -5.89 -6.00
N GLY A 247 22.41 -5.26 -6.07
CA GLY A 247 22.60 -3.85 -5.70
C GLY A 247 22.36 -3.56 -4.21
N VAL A 248 22.60 -4.53 -3.33
CA VAL A 248 22.46 -4.38 -1.86
C VAL A 248 23.83 -4.39 -1.17
N PRO A 249 23.99 -3.71 -0.01
CA PRO A 249 25.29 -3.63 0.64
C PRO A 249 25.77 -4.99 1.14
N ARG A 250 27.05 -5.30 0.94
CA ARG A 250 27.67 -6.52 1.50
C ARG A 250 27.68 -6.47 3.03
N PRO A 251 27.14 -7.48 3.73
CA PRO A 251 27.21 -7.51 5.19
C PRO A 251 28.65 -7.65 5.70
N GLN A 252 29.06 -6.70 6.54
CA GLN A 252 30.37 -6.70 7.19
C GLN A 252 30.35 -7.53 8.49
N LEU A 253 31.46 -8.21 8.78
CA LEU A 253 31.66 -8.84 10.07
C LEU A 253 31.95 -7.75 11.11
N VAL A 254 31.13 -7.65 12.14
CA VAL A 254 31.48 -6.85 13.31
C VAL A 254 32.52 -7.64 14.11
N PRO A 255 33.73 -7.11 14.37
CA PRO A 255 34.70 -7.77 15.23
C PRO A 255 34.07 -8.02 16.60
N GLN A 256 34.15 -9.25 17.11
CA GLN A 256 33.77 -9.50 18.50
C GLN A 256 34.78 -8.80 19.42
N PRO A 257 34.35 -7.96 20.38
CA PRO A 257 35.25 -7.47 21.41
C PRO A 257 35.61 -8.62 22.35
N GLY A 258 36.88 -9.04 22.34
CA GLY A 258 37.46 -9.91 23.36
C GLY A 258 37.75 -11.34 22.93
N ALA A 259 38.88 -11.54 22.27
CA ALA A 259 39.67 -12.78 22.37
C ALA A 259 41.15 -12.36 22.46
N CYS A 260 41.55 -11.92 23.65
CA CYS A 260 42.92 -11.95 24.12
C CYS A 260 42.98 -12.94 25.28
#